data_AF-A0A3Q7HVI1-F1
#
_entry.id   AF-A0A3Q7HVI1-F1
#
_cell.length_a   1.000
_cell.length_b   1.000
_cell.length_c   1.000
_cell.angle_alpha   90.00
_cell.angle_beta   90.00
_cell.angle_gamma   90.00
#
_symmetry.space_group_name_H-M   'P 1'
#
loop_
_entity.id
_entity.type
_entity.pdbx_description
1 polymer ?
#
loop_
_entity_poly.entity_id
_entity_poly.type
_entity_poly.pdbx_seq_one_letter_code
_entity_poly.pdbx_strand_id
1 'polypeptide(L)'
;MNNNEDDFLTLSLSINSFPNLGLSPLSTTSTQSTAEEKNETITPPYPWATSRHAIVHTVDYLVSKEITIISGDVQCKKCQQQYKIQYDLQDKFNEIAKFIFKNKKNMHDRAPNIWMTPILPNCKYCNQILPNCKYCNQRNCVKPIISKDVSINWLFLLLGQTIGCCKIDQLKYFCKHTNIHRTAAKNRLVYLTYMELCKQLDP
;
A
#
# COMPACT_ATOMS: atom_id res chain seq x y z
N MET A 1 33.63 -13.79 -14.11
CA MET A 1 32.32 -14.15 -14.67
C MET A 1 31.63 -15.05 -13.66
N ASN A 2 30.37 -14.71 -13.41
CA ASN A 2 29.33 -15.53 -12.78
C ASN A 2 29.29 -15.60 -11.24
N ASN A 3 28.29 -14.84 -10.75
CA ASN A 3 27.17 -15.29 -9.93
C ASN A 3 27.16 -14.71 -8.52
N ASN A 4 26.22 -13.79 -8.28
CA ASN A 4 25.49 -13.59 -7.01
C ASN A 4 24.44 -12.46 -7.16
N GLU A 5 23.60 -12.51 -8.20
CA GLU A 5 22.45 -11.59 -8.33
C GLU A 5 21.08 -12.27 -8.12
N ASP A 6 21.04 -13.60 -7.93
CA ASP A 6 19.77 -14.35 -7.91
C ASP A 6 19.29 -14.80 -6.52
N ASP A 7 19.94 -14.39 -5.43
CA ASP A 7 19.67 -14.92 -4.06
C ASP A 7 18.84 -13.98 -3.15
N PHE A 8 17.98 -13.14 -3.73
CA PHE A 8 17.09 -12.24 -2.97
C PHE A 8 15.61 -12.67 -2.92
N LEU A 9 15.25 -13.81 -3.54
CA LEU A 9 13.86 -14.29 -3.64
C LEU A 9 13.40 -15.23 -2.51
N THR A 10 14.12 -15.31 -1.39
CA THR A 10 13.64 -16.04 -0.20
C THR A 10 13.59 -15.11 1.00
N LEU A 11 12.61 -14.21 1.04
CA LEU A 11 12.37 -13.35 2.19
C LEU A 11 11.26 -13.94 3.07
N SER A 12 11.59 -14.96 3.87
CA SER A 12 10.70 -15.47 4.91
C SER A 12 10.45 -14.38 5.96
N LEU A 13 9.30 -13.70 5.89
CA LEU A 13 8.83 -12.77 6.92
C LEU A 13 8.18 -13.56 8.07
N SER A 14 9.00 -14.30 8.82
CA SER A 14 8.56 -14.93 10.06
C SER A 14 8.20 -13.86 11.10
N ILE A 15 6.90 -13.67 11.34
CA ILE A 15 6.40 -12.93 12.51
C ILE A 15 6.44 -13.90 13.69
N ASN A 16 7.33 -13.65 14.64
CA ASN A 16 7.38 -14.39 15.89
C ASN A 16 6.05 -14.24 16.66
N SER A 17 5.40 -15.36 16.92
CA SER A 17 4.26 -15.50 17.84
C SER A 17 4.69 -15.12 19.26
N PHE A 18 3.95 -14.21 19.90
CA PHE A 18 4.17 -13.85 21.30
C PHE A 18 3.70 -14.99 22.25
N PRO A 19 4.35 -15.18 23.42
CA PRO A 19 4.03 -16.27 24.33
C PRO A 19 2.76 -16.02 25.16
N ASN A 20 2.02 -17.11 25.37
CA ASN A 20 0.74 -17.19 26.08
C ASN A 20 0.99 -17.22 27.59
N LEU A 21 0.60 -16.16 28.33
CA LEU A 21 0.57 -16.16 29.79
C LEU A 21 -0.88 -16.42 30.23
N GLY A 22 -1.11 -17.62 30.76
CA GLY A 22 -2.41 -18.05 31.25
C GLY A 22 -2.83 -17.38 32.55
N LEU A 23 -4.12 -17.07 32.64
CA LEU A 23 -4.89 -16.86 33.87
C LEU A 23 -6.36 -17.20 33.57
N SER A 24 -6.96 -18.06 34.38
CA SER A 24 -8.35 -18.53 34.30
C SER A 24 -9.28 -17.72 35.24
N PRO A 25 -10.60 -17.97 35.31
CA PRO A 25 -11.59 -16.99 34.83
C PRO A 25 -12.55 -16.47 35.91
N LEU A 26 -13.17 -15.32 35.68
CA LEU A 26 -14.48 -15.02 36.28
C LEU A 26 -15.37 -14.20 35.34
N SER A 27 -16.57 -14.73 35.14
CA SER A 27 -17.61 -14.31 34.18
C SER A 27 -18.22 -12.95 34.51
N THR A 28 -18.44 -12.10 33.49
CA THR A 28 -19.73 -11.37 33.33
C THR A 28 -19.91 -10.90 31.88
N THR A 29 -20.94 -11.47 31.22
CA THR A 29 -21.65 -11.03 29.99
C THR A 29 -20.91 -10.15 28.97
N SER A 30 -20.40 -10.79 27.91
CA SER A 30 -20.08 -10.14 26.65
C SER A 30 -21.06 -10.64 25.57
N THR A 31 -21.83 -9.72 25.01
CA THR A 31 -22.72 -9.95 23.88
C THR A 31 -21.91 -10.59 22.76
N GLN A 32 -22.30 -11.82 22.39
CA GLN A 32 -21.80 -12.55 21.25
C GLN A 32 -21.85 -11.64 20.00
N SER A 33 -20.70 -11.16 19.55
CA SER A 33 -20.55 -10.76 18.16
C SER A 33 -20.07 -12.01 17.42
N THR A 34 -21.03 -12.63 16.77
CA THR A 34 -20.87 -13.82 15.94
C THR A 34 -19.76 -13.63 14.91
N ALA A 35 -18.97 -14.68 14.76
CA ALA A 35 -17.95 -14.87 13.74
C ALA A 35 -18.58 -15.00 12.33
N GLU A 36 -19.19 -13.91 11.85
CA GLU A 36 -19.80 -13.79 10.52
C GLU A 36 -19.66 -12.35 9.98
N GLU A 37 -18.44 -11.78 9.94
CA GLU A 37 -18.19 -10.72 8.96
C GLU A 37 -18.11 -11.40 7.59
N LYS A 38 -19.30 -11.47 6.95
CA LYS A 38 -19.59 -12.11 5.66
C LYS A 38 -18.47 -11.88 4.64
N ASN A 39 -18.09 -12.97 3.97
CA ASN A 39 -17.31 -12.99 2.73
C ASN A 39 -18.08 -12.27 1.60
N GLU A 40 -18.23 -10.94 1.69
CA GLU A 40 -18.82 -10.14 0.63
C GLU A 40 -17.86 -10.12 -0.56
N THR A 41 -18.18 -10.93 -1.56
CA THR A 41 -17.48 -10.96 -2.84
C THR A 41 -17.86 -9.74 -3.67
N ILE A 42 -16.85 -9.03 -4.16
CA ILE A 42 -16.98 -7.91 -5.10
C ILE A 42 -16.50 -8.28 -6.48
N THR A 43 -16.97 -7.53 -7.48
CA THR A 43 -16.30 -7.47 -8.78
C THR A 43 -14.93 -6.82 -8.57
N PRO A 44 -13.82 -7.48 -8.94
CA PRO A 44 -12.49 -6.89 -8.80
C PRO A 44 -12.40 -5.56 -9.56
N PRO A 45 -12.01 -4.46 -8.90
CA PRO A 45 -11.91 -3.15 -9.55
C PRO A 45 -10.72 -3.05 -10.53
N TYR A 46 -9.76 -3.98 -10.43
CA TYR A 46 -8.54 -4.02 -11.23
C TYR A 46 -8.12 -5.47 -11.50
N PRO A 47 -7.38 -5.75 -12.59
CA PRO A 47 -6.89 -7.10 -12.90
C PRO A 47 -6.00 -7.74 -11.83
N TRP A 48 -5.34 -6.93 -11.00
CA TRP A 48 -4.49 -7.40 -9.90
C TRP A 48 -5.24 -7.62 -8.59
N ALA A 49 -6.49 -7.15 -8.50
CA ALA A 49 -7.32 -7.27 -7.30
C ALA A 49 -8.06 -8.61 -7.30
N THR A 50 -8.33 -9.13 -6.11
CA THR A 50 -9.19 -10.33 -5.97
C THR A 50 -10.67 -9.94 -5.88
N SER A 51 -11.54 -10.94 -5.79
CA SER A 51 -12.96 -10.74 -5.47
C SER A 51 -13.22 -10.35 -4.01
N ARG A 52 -12.18 -10.15 -3.20
CA ARG A 52 -12.29 -9.68 -1.81
C ARG A 52 -11.79 -8.24 -1.70
N HIS A 53 -12.49 -7.46 -0.89
CA HIS A 53 -12.14 -6.07 -0.60
C HIS A 53 -10.70 -5.94 -0.08
N ALA A 54 -9.94 -4.99 -0.63
CA ALA A 54 -8.58 -4.67 -0.19
C ALA A 54 -7.58 -5.85 -0.21
N ILE A 55 -7.92 -6.95 -0.90
CA ILE A 55 -7.02 -8.11 -1.08
C ILE A 55 -6.47 -8.12 -2.51
N VAL A 56 -5.14 -8.19 -2.62
CA VAL A 56 -4.39 -8.27 -3.88
C VAL A 56 -3.87 -9.68 -4.15
N HIS A 57 -3.65 -10.01 -5.42
CA HIS A 57 -2.94 -11.24 -5.78
C HIS A 57 -1.43 -11.14 -5.48
N THR A 58 -0.76 -12.30 -5.33
CA THR A 58 0.70 -12.39 -5.14
C THR A 58 1.47 -11.92 -6.38
N VAL A 59 2.75 -11.54 -6.21
CA VAL A 59 3.62 -11.19 -7.33
C VAL A 59 3.72 -12.34 -8.34
N ASP A 60 3.93 -13.57 -7.86
CA ASP A 60 4.00 -14.77 -8.72
C ASP A 60 2.75 -14.96 -9.57
N TYR A 61 1.56 -14.78 -8.96
CA TYR A 61 0.31 -14.85 -9.70
C TYR A 61 0.26 -13.77 -10.78
N LEU A 62 0.56 -12.52 -10.43
CA LEU A 62 0.50 -11.39 -11.36
C LEU A 62 1.46 -11.60 -12.54
N VAL A 63 2.69 -12.03 -12.28
CA VAL A 63 3.69 -12.34 -13.30
C VAL A 63 3.23 -13.51 -14.18
N SER A 64 2.66 -14.57 -13.60
CA SER A 64 2.11 -15.71 -14.38
C SER A 64 0.94 -15.32 -15.28
N LYS A 65 0.29 -14.18 -15.01
CA LYS A 65 -0.80 -13.60 -15.80
C LYS A 65 -0.33 -12.44 -16.69
N GLU A 66 0.99 -12.25 -16.82
CA GLU A 66 1.60 -11.18 -17.61
C GLU A 66 1.20 -9.76 -17.14
N ILE A 67 0.76 -9.63 -15.89
CA ILE A 67 0.43 -8.36 -15.24
C ILE A 67 1.72 -7.80 -14.61
N THR A 68 2.57 -7.20 -15.44
CA THR A 68 3.85 -6.64 -15.01
C THR A 68 3.82 -5.13 -14.82
N ILE A 69 2.84 -4.44 -15.40
CA ILE A 69 2.69 -2.98 -15.32
C ILE A 69 1.42 -2.59 -14.57
N ILE A 70 1.57 -1.83 -13.49
CA ILE A 70 0.46 -1.28 -12.71
C ILE A 70 0.28 0.18 -13.05
N SER A 71 -0.92 0.53 -13.52
CA SER A 71 -1.25 1.90 -13.91
C SER A 71 -2.18 2.56 -12.89
N GLY A 72 -2.08 3.89 -12.79
CA GLY A 72 -2.97 4.69 -11.94
C GLY A 72 -3.08 6.13 -12.40
N ASP A 73 -4.22 6.74 -12.07
CA ASP A 73 -4.53 8.12 -12.44
C ASP A 73 -3.98 9.08 -11.38
N VAL A 74 -3.34 10.14 -11.85
CA VAL A 74 -2.69 11.15 -11.02
C VAL A 74 -3.13 12.54 -11.43
N GLN A 75 -3.06 13.47 -10.49
CA GLN A 75 -3.34 14.88 -10.71
C GLN A 75 -2.17 15.74 -10.24
N CYS A 76 -1.73 16.65 -11.10
CA CYS A 76 -0.83 17.71 -10.68
C CYS A 76 -1.59 18.73 -9.82
N LYS A 77 -1.11 18.99 -8.60
CA LYS A 77 -1.69 20.00 -7.69
C LYS A 77 -1.53 21.44 -8.18
N LYS A 78 -0.75 21.69 -9.24
CA LYS A 78 -0.42 23.04 -9.74
C LYS A 78 -1.22 23.39 -10.99
N CYS A 79 -0.98 22.67 -12.09
CA CYS A 79 -1.67 22.89 -13.36
C CYS A 79 -3.01 22.13 -13.47
N GLN A 80 -3.38 21.36 -12.43
CA GLN A 80 -4.61 20.55 -12.35
C GLN A 80 -4.73 19.43 -13.40
N GLN A 81 -3.74 19.26 -14.28
CA GLN A 81 -3.74 18.21 -15.29
C GLN A 81 -3.80 16.83 -14.66
N GLN A 82 -4.64 15.99 -15.27
CA GLN A 82 -4.82 14.59 -14.90
C GLN A 82 -4.30 13.70 -16.02
N TYR A 83 -3.60 12.65 -15.65
CA TYR A 83 -3.06 11.68 -16.60
C TYR A 83 -2.75 10.37 -15.89
N LYS A 84 -2.50 9.33 -16.67
CA LYS A 84 -2.10 8.02 -16.17
C LYS A 84 -0.59 7.91 -16.09
N ILE A 85 -0.07 7.34 -15.01
CA ILE A 85 1.32 6.89 -14.90
C ILE A 85 1.37 5.39 -14.63
N GLN A 86 2.55 4.82 -14.82
CA GLN A 86 2.78 3.38 -14.79
C GLN A 86 3.99 3.06 -13.92
N TYR A 87 3.92 1.93 -13.24
CA TYR A 87 5.02 1.35 -12.48
C TYR A 87 5.25 -0.08 -12.94
N ASP A 88 6.51 -0.45 -13.11
CA ASP A 88 6.90 -1.85 -13.18
C ASP A 88 6.70 -2.49 -11.80
N LEU A 89 5.97 -3.61 -11.77
CA LEU A 89 5.57 -4.31 -10.56
C LEU A 89 6.79 -4.81 -9.77
N GLN A 90 7.71 -5.51 -10.44
CA GLN A 90 8.83 -6.17 -9.78
C GLN A 90 9.85 -5.13 -9.30
N ASP A 91 10.20 -4.16 -10.16
CA ASP A 91 11.18 -3.12 -9.81
C ASP A 91 10.73 -2.32 -8.58
N LYS A 92 9.47 -1.86 -8.59
CA LYS A 92 8.94 -1.06 -7.49
C LYS A 92 8.68 -1.85 -6.23
N PHE A 93 8.23 -3.10 -6.35
CA PHE A 93 8.08 -3.95 -5.18
C PHE A 93 9.43 -4.25 -4.52
N ASN A 94 10.46 -4.55 -5.32
CA ASN A 94 11.82 -4.78 -4.85
C ASN A 94 12.42 -3.54 -4.16
N GLU A 95 12.16 -2.33 -4.68
CA GLU A 95 12.57 -1.07 -4.03
C GLU A 95 11.99 -0.96 -2.61
N ILE A 96 10.70 -1.27 -2.46
CA ILE A 96 9.97 -1.19 -1.20
C ILE A 96 10.42 -2.28 -0.23
N ALA A 97 10.55 -3.52 -0.69
CA ALA A 97 11.02 -4.65 0.13
C ALA A 97 12.41 -4.36 0.70
N LYS A 98 13.35 -3.87 -0.14
CA LYS A 98 14.70 -3.45 0.28
C LYS A 98 14.65 -2.33 1.32
N PHE A 99 13.77 -1.34 1.13
CA PHE A 99 13.60 -0.25 2.10
C PHE A 99 13.08 -0.78 3.46
N ILE A 100 12.05 -1.63 3.45
CA ILE A 100 11.48 -2.22 4.65
C ILE A 100 12.52 -3.05 5.38
N PHE A 101 13.21 -3.96 4.68
CA PHE A 101 14.25 -4.82 5.27
C PHE A 101 15.30 -4.00 6.03
N LYS A 102 15.78 -2.90 5.44
CA LYS A 102 16.79 -2.03 6.05
C LYS A 102 16.27 -1.24 7.26
N ASN A 103 14.99 -0.84 7.27
CA ASN A 103 14.48 0.16 8.20
C ASN A 103 13.48 -0.39 9.25
N LYS A 104 12.94 -1.60 9.06
CA LYS A 104 11.83 -2.17 9.87
C LYS A 104 12.09 -2.11 11.37
N LYS A 105 13.32 -2.41 11.81
CA LYS A 105 13.72 -2.40 13.23
C LYS A 105 13.55 -1.02 13.89
N ASN A 106 13.67 0.06 13.12
CA ASN A 106 13.61 1.44 13.60
C ASN A 106 12.22 2.08 13.43
N MET A 107 11.27 1.38 12.78
CA MET A 107 9.94 1.93 12.52
C MET A 107 9.01 1.85 13.73
N HIS A 108 9.22 0.88 14.64
CA HIS A 108 8.40 0.70 15.86
C HIS A 108 6.89 0.75 15.60
N ASP A 109 6.42 0.02 14.59
CA ASP A 109 5.03 0.01 14.11
C ASP A 109 4.48 1.36 13.64
N ARG A 110 5.35 2.28 13.22
CA ARG A 110 4.99 3.61 12.74
C ARG A 110 5.63 3.87 11.38
N ALA A 111 4.85 4.47 10.49
CA ALA A 111 5.34 4.82 9.17
C ALA A 111 6.45 5.88 9.31
N PRO A 112 7.61 5.70 8.65
CA PRO A 112 8.64 6.72 8.60
C PRO A 112 8.12 7.98 7.89
N ASN A 113 8.79 9.10 8.13
CA ASN A 113 8.37 10.40 7.59
C ASN A 113 8.23 10.41 6.06
N ILE A 114 9.06 9.65 5.35
CA ILE A 114 9.00 9.55 3.88
C ILE A 114 7.69 8.90 3.37
N TRP A 115 7.04 8.06 4.17
CA TRP A 115 5.74 7.47 3.83
C TRP A 115 4.59 8.36 4.28
N MET A 116 4.78 9.16 5.33
CA MET A 116 3.80 10.15 5.79
C MET A 116 3.74 11.37 4.87
N THR A 117 4.87 11.74 4.29
CA THR A 117 5.01 12.80 3.28
C THR A 117 5.69 12.23 2.04
N PRO A 118 4.96 11.47 1.21
CA PRO A 118 5.50 10.83 0.01
C PRO A 118 6.21 11.80 -0.92
N ILE A 119 7.35 11.37 -1.45
CA ILE A 119 8.02 12.06 -2.55
C ILE A 119 7.19 11.82 -3.81
N LEU A 120 6.49 12.86 -4.25
CA LEU A 120 5.65 12.80 -5.44
C LEU A 120 6.49 12.96 -6.72
N PRO A 121 6.04 12.45 -7.88
CA PRO A 121 6.71 12.72 -9.14
C PRO A 121 6.51 14.16 -9.62
N ASN A 122 7.35 14.55 -10.59
CA ASN A 122 7.23 15.82 -11.29
C ASN A 122 6.13 15.76 -12.35
N CYS A 123 5.48 16.90 -12.61
CA CYS A 123 4.47 16.96 -13.66
C CYS A 123 5.11 17.10 -15.04
N LYS A 124 4.79 16.18 -15.96
CA LYS A 124 5.30 16.22 -17.34
C LYS A 124 4.78 17.40 -18.18
N TYR A 125 3.66 18.02 -17.77
CA TYR A 125 3.02 19.11 -18.50
C TYR A 125 3.34 20.51 -17.93
N CYS A 126 3.83 20.60 -16.70
CA CYS A 126 4.08 21.89 -16.05
C CYS A 126 5.02 22.77 -16.86
N ASN A 127 6.11 22.20 -17.40
CA ASN A 127 7.07 22.94 -18.23
C ASN A 127 6.56 23.24 -19.65
N GLN A 128 5.45 22.62 -20.08
CA GLN A 128 4.91 22.78 -21.44
C GLN A 128 3.74 23.77 -21.48
N ILE A 129 2.83 23.72 -20.51
CA ILE A 129 1.57 24.49 -20.54
C ILE A 129 1.75 25.91 -19.99
N LEU A 130 2.67 26.10 -19.05
CA LEU A 130 2.90 27.40 -18.43
C LEU A 130 4.40 27.74 -18.47
N PRO A 131 4.92 28.19 -19.61
CA PRO A 131 6.35 28.50 -19.78
C PRO A 131 6.88 29.54 -18.77
N ASN A 132 5.99 30.32 -18.14
CA ASN A 132 6.31 31.31 -17.10
C ASN A 132 5.64 31.03 -15.74
N CYS A 133 5.17 29.80 -15.47
CA CYS A 133 4.59 29.51 -14.16
C CYS A 133 5.68 29.49 -13.09
N LYS A 134 5.63 30.51 -12.21
CA LYS A 134 6.46 30.66 -11.01
C LYS A 134 6.53 29.40 -10.12
N TYR A 135 5.59 28.46 -10.30
CA TYR A 135 5.51 27.20 -9.56
C TYR A 135 6.06 25.98 -10.31
N CYS A 136 6.43 26.06 -11.60
CA CYS A 136 6.88 24.89 -12.37
C CYS A 136 8.32 24.43 -12.05
N ASN A 137 9.10 25.25 -11.34
CA ASN A 137 10.33 24.79 -10.66
C ASN A 137 10.05 24.00 -9.36
N GLN A 138 8.79 23.89 -8.93
CA GLN A 138 8.43 23.09 -7.74
C GLN A 138 8.25 21.63 -8.15
N ARG A 139 9.26 20.83 -7.80
CA ARG A 139 9.26 19.37 -7.93
C ARG A 139 8.20 18.75 -7.01
N ASN A 140 7.87 17.48 -7.25
CA ASN A 140 7.02 16.69 -6.37
C ASN A 140 5.57 17.20 -6.22
N CYS A 141 4.89 17.43 -7.33
CA CYS A 141 3.57 18.07 -7.35
C CYS A 141 2.41 17.15 -7.80
N VAL A 142 2.71 15.92 -8.20
CA VAL A 142 1.74 14.99 -8.79
C VAL A 142 1.26 13.98 -7.75
N LYS A 143 0.00 14.07 -7.32
CA LYS A 143 -0.59 13.13 -6.35
C LYS A 143 -1.44 12.06 -7.04
N PRO A 144 -1.59 10.87 -6.45
CA PRO A 144 -2.61 9.92 -6.90
C PRO A 144 -4.02 10.52 -6.75
N ILE A 145 -4.90 10.18 -7.69
CA ILE A 145 -6.34 10.35 -7.55
C ILE A 145 -6.84 9.12 -6.81
N ILE A 146 -7.32 9.32 -5.58
CA ILE A 146 -7.74 8.22 -4.71
C ILE A 146 -9.26 8.15 -4.71
N SER A 147 -9.80 7.05 -5.22
CA SER A 147 -11.23 6.75 -5.24
C SER A 147 -11.79 6.54 -3.83
N LYS A 148 -13.09 6.23 -3.77
CA LYS A 148 -13.76 5.84 -2.52
C LYS A 148 -13.57 4.34 -2.28
N ASP A 149 -13.35 3.97 -1.02
CA ASP A 149 -13.39 2.64 -0.43
C ASP A 149 -13.07 1.45 -1.38
N VAL A 150 -14.09 0.86 -2.01
CA VAL A 150 -13.98 -0.37 -2.81
C VAL A 150 -13.05 -0.25 -4.01
N SER A 151 -12.96 0.93 -4.64
CA SER A 151 -12.21 1.14 -5.89
C SER A 151 -10.86 1.81 -5.69
N ILE A 152 -10.32 1.78 -4.46
CA ILE A 152 -8.98 2.29 -4.20
C ILE A 152 -7.94 1.38 -4.85
N ASN A 153 -7.05 1.97 -5.66
CA ASN A 153 -5.96 1.27 -6.32
C ASN A 153 -4.79 1.02 -5.34
N TRP A 154 -4.98 0.10 -4.40
CA TRP A 154 -4.03 -0.19 -3.32
C TRP A 154 -2.64 -0.57 -3.83
N LEU A 155 -2.56 -1.40 -4.87
CA LEU A 155 -1.29 -1.82 -5.44
C LEU A 155 -0.53 -0.63 -6.07
N PHE A 156 -1.20 0.22 -6.83
CA PHE A 156 -0.58 1.43 -7.37
C PHE A 156 -0.08 2.38 -6.27
N LEU A 157 -0.85 2.55 -5.19
CA LEU A 157 -0.45 3.39 -4.06
C LEU A 157 0.76 2.83 -3.33
N LEU A 158 0.85 1.51 -3.17
CA LEU A 158 2.02 0.83 -2.62
C LEU A 158 3.24 1.08 -3.49
N LEU A 159 3.19 0.72 -4.78
CA LEU A 159 4.33 0.80 -5.70
C LEU A 159 4.83 2.24 -5.90
N GLY A 160 3.93 3.22 -5.86
CA GLY A 160 4.29 4.63 -5.87
C GLY A 160 4.78 5.18 -4.53
N GLN A 161 4.77 4.38 -3.47
CA GLN A 161 5.02 4.78 -2.09
C GLN A 161 4.14 5.96 -1.61
N THR A 162 2.89 6.00 -2.08
CA THR A 162 1.96 7.13 -1.86
C THR A 162 0.78 6.83 -0.91
N ILE A 163 0.79 5.70 -0.19
CA ILE A 163 -0.27 5.34 0.79
C ILE A 163 -0.49 6.45 1.84
N GLY A 164 0.53 7.22 2.20
CA GLY A 164 0.37 8.39 3.09
C GLY A 164 -0.56 9.49 2.58
N CYS A 165 -0.84 9.52 1.27
CA CYS A 165 -1.82 10.43 0.67
C CYS A 165 -3.27 10.05 1.01
N CYS A 166 -3.52 8.83 1.49
CA CYS A 166 -4.86 8.39 1.90
C CYS A 166 -5.39 9.20 3.09
N LYS A 167 -6.71 9.37 3.12
CA LYS A 167 -7.45 9.84 4.29
C LYS A 167 -7.49 8.73 5.35
N ILE A 168 -7.71 9.11 6.60
CA ILE A 168 -7.78 8.14 7.71
C ILE A 168 -8.91 7.12 7.51
N ASP A 169 -10.06 7.54 6.97
CA ASP A 169 -11.20 6.64 6.74
C ASP A 169 -10.91 5.59 5.66
N GLN A 170 -10.17 5.95 4.62
CA GLN A 170 -9.70 5.02 3.59
C GLN A 170 -8.74 3.97 4.18
N LEU A 171 -7.84 4.39 5.07
CA LEU A 171 -6.93 3.47 5.77
C LEU A 171 -7.69 2.56 6.76
N LYS A 172 -8.70 3.10 7.47
CA LYS A 172 -9.57 2.30 8.34
C LYS A 172 -10.40 1.30 7.54
N TYR A 173 -10.83 1.67 6.34
CA TYR A 173 -11.50 0.77 5.41
C TYR A 173 -10.60 -0.40 5.03
N PHE A 174 -9.36 -0.14 4.60
CA PHE A 174 -8.37 -1.20 4.35
C PHE A 174 -8.20 -2.13 5.55
N CYS A 175 -8.00 -1.55 6.74
CA CYS A 175 -7.79 -2.32 7.96
C CYS A 175 -9.01 -3.19 8.33
N LYS A 176 -10.23 -2.69 8.11
CA LYS A 176 -11.47 -3.47 8.28
C LYS A 176 -11.43 -4.75 7.45
N HIS A 177 -11.06 -4.64 6.18
CA HIS A 177 -11.11 -5.74 5.22
C HIS A 177 -9.87 -6.64 5.20
N THR A 178 -8.87 -6.33 6.04
CA THR A 178 -7.65 -7.13 6.24
C THR A 178 -7.51 -7.65 7.67
N ASN A 179 -8.57 -7.55 8.48
CA ASN A 179 -8.59 -7.95 9.89
C ASN A 179 -7.53 -7.26 10.76
N ILE A 180 -7.21 -6.00 10.43
CA ILE A 180 -6.28 -5.15 11.18
C ILE A 180 -7.06 -4.19 12.09
N HIS A 181 -6.56 -3.98 13.30
CA HIS A 181 -7.18 -3.06 14.26
C HIS A 181 -7.21 -1.60 13.78
N ARG A 182 -8.39 -0.95 13.90
CA ARG A 182 -8.72 0.32 13.23
C ARG A 182 -8.55 1.60 14.07
N THR A 183 -8.32 1.48 15.38
CA THR A 183 -8.30 2.67 16.28
C THR A 183 -6.94 3.40 16.33
N ALA A 184 -6.00 3.00 15.47
CA ALA A 184 -4.65 3.55 15.50
C ALA A 184 -4.56 4.95 14.86
N ALA A 185 -3.53 5.71 15.25
CA ALA A 185 -3.16 6.97 14.62
C ALA A 185 -2.76 6.76 13.14
N LYS A 186 -2.85 7.81 12.32
CA LYS A 186 -2.60 7.72 10.87
C LYS A 186 -1.25 7.08 10.52
N ASN A 187 -0.16 7.42 11.20
CA ASN A 187 1.15 6.84 10.91
C ASN A 187 1.23 5.33 11.18
N ARG A 188 0.51 4.83 12.18
CA ARG A 188 0.41 3.40 12.45
C ARG A 188 -0.48 2.70 11.41
N LEU A 189 -1.60 3.32 11.02
CA LEU A 189 -2.44 2.78 9.94
C LEU A 189 -1.67 2.69 8.61
N VAL A 190 -0.93 3.74 8.22
CA VAL A 190 -0.09 3.73 7.01
C VAL A 190 0.93 2.60 7.06
N TYR A 191 1.65 2.45 8.18
CA TYR A 191 2.61 1.35 8.36
C TYR A 191 1.96 -0.01 8.19
N LEU A 192 0.83 -0.24 8.86
CA LEU A 192 0.10 -1.51 8.79
C LEU A 192 -0.36 -1.81 7.37
N THR A 193 -0.86 -0.81 6.63
CA THR A 193 -1.23 -0.96 5.22
C THR A 193 -0.04 -1.35 4.34
N TYR A 194 1.14 -0.74 4.52
CA TYR A 194 2.35 -1.15 3.79
C TYR A 194 2.73 -2.61 4.09
N MET A 195 2.81 -2.97 5.38
CA MET A 195 3.22 -4.32 5.79
C MET A 195 2.26 -5.38 5.29
N GLU A 196 0.95 -5.12 5.41
CA GLU A 196 -0.09 -6.05 4.98
C GLU A 196 -0.12 -6.23 3.47
N LEU A 197 0.00 -5.15 2.69
CA LEU A 197 0.09 -5.28 1.23
C LEU A 197 1.36 -6.03 0.79
N CYS A 198 2.49 -5.81 1.47
CA CYS A 198 3.71 -6.57 1.17
C CYS A 198 3.52 -8.05 1.46
N LYS A 199 2.89 -8.40 2.59
CA LYS A 199 2.56 -9.78 2.94
C LYS A 199 1.58 -10.42 1.95
N GLN A 200 0.63 -9.67 1.39
CA GLN A 200 -0.26 -10.22 0.36
C GLN A 200 0.47 -10.49 -0.96
N LEU A 201 1.44 -9.64 -1.30
CA LEU A 201 2.23 -9.74 -2.53
C LEU A 201 3.29 -10.86 -2.46
N ASP A 202 3.92 -11.02 -1.30
CA ASP A 202 4.96 -12.01 -1.01
C ASP A 202 4.70 -12.59 0.40
N PRO A 203 3.85 -13.63 0.50
CA PRO A 203 3.36 -14.20 1.77
C PRO A 203 4.39 -14.91 2.66
#